data_AF-A0AAD9FGK5-F1
#
_entry.id   AF-A0AAD9FGK5-F1
#
_cell.length_a   1.000
_cell.length_b   1.000
_cell.length_c   1.000
_cell.angle_alpha   90.00
_cell.angle_beta   90.00
_cell.angle_gamma   90.00
#
_symmetry.space_group_name_H-M   'P 1'
#
loop_
_entity.id
_entity.type
_entity.pdbx_description
1 polymer ?
#
loop_
_entity_poly.entity_id
_entity_poly.type
_entity_poly.pdbx_seq_one_letter_code
_entity_poly.pdbx_strand_id
1 'polypeptide(L)'
;MEDRERSMKDSRIDRAVGVCKKVVSSFSFSWKKRRDLGTAQQELNLPAHQLISESPTRWGSRAKMIERVLEQERAISQVLAADKKTRHLVLTWQDLEVLDILAIQDDDTALTQSIKVSILDYLREKFDDPATNDLLDMAGLVDPRFKTRYIAEDKLEETKCRAISEMEAMLSESDQGTAESSASQHQAPAVSEPPKKKTLGSFFKRATTSSATSSHRERIETE
;
A
#
# COMPACT_ATOMS: atom_id res chain seq x y z
N MET A 1 -4.20 -18.93 -33.95
CA MET A 1 -4.51 -17.49 -33.79
C MET A 1 -3.99 -17.02 -32.43
N GLU A 2 -2.80 -17.46 -32.02
CA GLU A 2 -2.19 -17.15 -30.71
C GLU A 2 -0.82 -16.46 -30.86
N ASP A 3 -0.33 -16.31 -32.10
CA ASP A 3 1.00 -15.74 -32.39
C ASP A 3 1.02 -14.21 -32.53
N ARG A 4 -0.12 -13.52 -32.39
CA ARG A 4 -0.18 -12.05 -32.50
C ARG A 4 0.04 -11.31 -31.18
N GLU A 5 -0.15 -11.96 -30.04
CA GLU A 5 -0.05 -11.33 -28.71
C GLU A 5 1.37 -11.37 -28.11
N ARG A 6 2.31 -12.02 -28.80
CA ARG A 6 3.74 -12.00 -28.43
C ARG A 6 4.45 -10.72 -28.89
N SER A 7 3.75 -9.83 -29.58
CA SER A 7 4.30 -8.60 -30.15
C SER A 7 4.47 -7.53 -29.08
N MET A 8 5.73 -7.13 -28.86
CA MET A 8 6.19 -5.94 -28.12
C MET A 8 6.25 -6.03 -26.58
N LYS A 9 6.78 -7.12 -26.02
CA LYS A 9 7.35 -7.07 -24.65
C LYS A 9 8.79 -6.55 -24.71
N ASP A 10 8.97 -5.24 -24.49
CA ASP A 10 10.31 -4.67 -24.34
C ASP A 10 10.81 -4.90 -22.91
N SER A 11 11.78 -5.80 -22.77
CA SER A 11 12.35 -6.16 -21.45
C SER A 11 13.00 -4.98 -20.73
N ARG A 12 13.40 -3.93 -21.47
CA ARG A 12 13.94 -2.71 -20.89
C ARG A 12 12.86 -1.91 -20.15
N ILE A 13 11.65 -1.86 -20.73
CA ILE A 13 10.47 -1.25 -20.10
C ILE A 13 10.11 -2.00 -18.82
N ASP A 14 10.01 -3.33 -18.89
CA ASP A 14 9.68 -4.15 -17.72
C ASP A 14 10.70 -3.99 -16.60
N ARG A 15 12.00 -3.93 -16.95
CA ARG A 15 13.07 -3.68 -15.99
C ARG A 15 12.93 -2.29 -15.35
N ALA A 16 12.84 -1.24 -16.14
CA ALA A 16 12.80 0.15 -15.65
C ALA A 16 11.59 0.38 -14.74
N VAL A 17 10.39 -0.01 -15.20
CA VAL A 17 9.16 0.08 -14.41
C VAL A 17 9.27 -0.79 -13.15
N GLY A 18 9.84 -1.98 -13.25
CA GLY A 18 10.07 -2.86 -12.11
C GLY A 18 11.00 -2.25 -11.05
N VAL A 19 12.03 -1.51 -11.45
CA VAL A 19 12.91 -0.79 -10.53
C VAL A 19 12.18 0.39 -9.90
N CYS A 20 11.42 1.20 -10.67
CA CYS A 20 10.60 2.29 -10.11
C CYS A 20 9.68 1.78 -8.98
N LYS A 21 8.96 0.68 -9.20
CA LYS A 21 8.08 0.09 -8.17
C LYS A 21 8.83 -0.28 -6.89
N LYS A 22 10.03 -0.84 -7.03
CA LYS A 22 10.90 -1.20 -5.89
C LYS A 22 11.42 0.05 -5.17
N VAL A 23 11.85 1.07 -5.91
CA VAL A 23 12.26 2.36 -5.38
C VAL A 23 11.13 2.94 -4.54
N VAL A 24 9.96 3.19 -5.13
CA VAL A 24 8.79 3.76 -4.45
C VAL A 24 8.45 2.98 -3.20
N SER A 25 8.32 1.64 -3.31
CA SER A 25 8.03 0.77 -2.17
C SER A 25 9.05 0.93 -1.03
N SER A 26 10.35 1.07 -1.36
CA SER A 26 11.40 1.22 -0.36
C SER A 26 11.29 2.50 0.45
N PHE A 27 10.76 3.58 -0.14
CA PHE A 27 10.47 4.83 0.55
C PHE A 27 9.15 4.75 1.31
N SER A 28 8.09 4.18 0.71
CA SER A 28 6.75 4.09 1.34
C SER A 28 6.77 3.38 2.70
N PHE A 29 7.61 2.34 2.86
CA PHE A 29 7.71 1.57 4.12
C PHE A 29 8.83 2.02 5.06
N SER A 30 9.52 3.13 4.75
CA SER A 30 10.66 3.59 5.56
C SER A 30 10.52 5.08 5.90
N TRP A 31 10.08 5.35 7.13
CA TRP A 31 10.04 6.70 7.69
C TRP A 31 11.37 7.44 7.53
N LYS A 32 12.48 6.76 7.84
CA LYS A 32 13.84 7.32 7.70
C LYS A 32 14.11 7.77 6.27
N LYS A 33 13.79 6.94 5.27
CA LYS A 33 13.98 7.31 3.87
C LYS A 33 13.06 8.41 3.39
N ARG A 34 11.80 8.45 3.84
CA ARG A 34 10.89 9.57 3.57
C ARG A 34 11.44 10.90 4.10
N ARG A 35 11.94 10.89 5.33
CA ARG A 35 12.58 12.07 5.94
C ARG A 35 13.83 12.48 5.17
N ASP A 36 14.69 11.51 4.86
CA ASP A 36 15.95 11.78 4.15
C ASP A 36 15.67 12.26 2.70
N LEU A 37 14.60 11.77 2.05
CA LEU A 37 14.10 12.28 0.76
C LEU A 37 13.68 13.75 0.88
N GLY A 38 12.90 14.10 1.90
CA GLY A 38 12.50 15.49 2.15
C GLY A 38 13.69 16.42 2.39
N THR A 39 14.75 15.91 3.03
CA THR A 39 16.00 16.67 3.23
C THR A 39 16.72 16.88 1.90
N ALA A 40 16.89 15.83 1.09
CA ALA A 40 17.52 15.92 -0.22
C ALA A 40 16.72 16.82 -1.19
N GLN A 41 15.38 16.81 -1.12
CA GLN A 41 14.52 17.71 -1.88
C GLN A 41 14.81 19.17 -1.58
N GLN A 42 14.94 19.53 -0.29
CA GLN A 42 15.28 20.88 0.13
C GLN A 42 16.68 21.29 -0.33
N GLU A 43 17.68 20.41 -0.15
CA GLU A 43 19.07 20.65 -0.58
C GLU A 43 19.18 20.90 -2.09
N LEU A 44 18.38 20.18 -2.88
CA LEU A 44 18.39 20.23 -4.34
C LEU A 44 17.39 21.24 -4.92
N ASN A 45 16.65 21.97 -4.09
CA ASN A 45 15.57 22.89 -4.48
C ASN A 45 14.49 22.22 -5.35
N LEU A 46 14.16 20.96 -5.06
CA LEU A 46 13.07 20.23 -5.70
C LEU A 46 11.75 20.43 -4.94
N PRO A 47 10.60 20.32 -5.62
CA PRO A 47 9.30 20.28 -4.95
C PRO A 47 9.27 19.18 -3.88
N ALA A 48 8.71 19.49 -2.71
CA ALA A 48 8.63 18.56 -1.58
C ALA A 48 7.49 17.55 -1.76
N HIS A 49 7.62 16.68 -2.76
CA HIS A 49 6.60 15.71 -3.13
C HIS A 49 6.93 14.30 -2.63
N GLN A 50 5.94 13.58 -2.12
CA GLN A 50 6.08 12.16 -1.85
C GLN A 50 6.06 11.34 -3.15
N LEU A 51 6.65 10.14 -3.12
CA LEU A 51 6.60 9.22 -4.25
C LEU A 51 5.20 8.59 -4.39
N ILE A 52 4.75 8.39 -5.63
CA ILE A 52 3.43 7.84 -5.95
C ILE A 52 3.55 6.34 -6.25
N SER A 53 2.72 5.51 -5.61
CA SER A 53 2.65 4.08 -5.91
C SER A 53 1.72 3.80 -7.09
N GLU A 54 2.17 3.00 -8.05
CA GLU A 54 1.32 2.48 -9.13
C GLU A 54 0.30 1.47 -8.59
N SER A 55 -0.98 1.65 -8.93
CA SER A 55 -2.03 0.65 -8.72
C SER A 55 -2.42 -0.03 -10.02
N PRO A 56 -2.39 -1.37 -10.12
CA PRO A 56 -2.92 -2.08 -11.27
C PRO A 56 -4.39 -1.78 -11.59
N THR A 57 -5.17 -1.33 -10.60
CA THR A 57 -6.61 -1.03 -10.75
C THR A 57 -6.90 0.43 -11.01
N ARG A 58 -5.90 1.33 -10.94
CA ARG A 58 -6.07 2.77 -11.23
C ARG A 58 -5.38 3.13 -12.53
N TRP A 59 -6.19 3.46 -13.54
CA TRP A 59 -5.74 3.87 -14.85
C TRP A 59 -4.87 5.13 -14.75
N GLY A 60 -3.71 5.14 -15.41
CA GLY A 60 -2.75 6.25 -15.36
C GLY A 60 -1.84 6.30 -14.12
N SER A 61 -2.03 5.44 -13.10
CA SER A 61 -1.18 5.44 -11.90
C SER A 61 0.29 5.13 -12.19
N ARG A 62 0.56 4.33 -13.24
CA ARG A 62 1.91 4.08 -13.74
C ARG A 62 2.56 5.35 -14.27
N ALA A 63 1.87 6.11 -15.12
CA ALA A 63 2.39 7.36 -15.67
C ALA A 63 2.69 8.37 -14.56
N LYS A 64 1.74 8.57 -13.63
CA LYS A 64 1.92 9.44 -12.45
C LYS A 64 3.12 9.02 -11.58
N MET A 65 3.32 7.71 -11.37
CA MET A 65 4.49 7.19 -10.66
C MET A 65 5.80 7.53 -11.38
N ILE A 66 5.85 7.31 -12.70
CA ILE A 66 7.05 7.56 -13.51
C ILE A 66 7.38 9.06 -13.51
N GLU A 67 6.41 9.93 -13.80
CA GLU A 67 6.56 11.38 -13.76
C GLU A 67 7.14 11.85 -12.42
N ARG A 68 6.57 11.37 -11.30
CA ARG A 68 7.06 11.72 -9.96
C ARG A 68 8.47 11.19 -9.69
N VAL A 69 8.82 10.00 -10.18
CA VAL A 69 10.16 9.45 -10.00
C VAL A 69 11.19 10.23 -10.80
N LEU A 70 10.87 10.63 -12.03
CA LEU A 70 11.74 11.47 -12.87
C LEU A 70 11.92 12.87 -12.25
N GLU A 71 10.84 13.50 -11.78
CA GLU A 71 10.88 14.79 -11.08
C GLU A 71 11.82 14.75 -9.86
N GLN A 72 11.84 13.63 -9.14
CA GLN A 72 12.56 13.46 -7.88
C GLN A 72 13.87 12.67 -8.02
N GLU A 73 14.32 12.40 -9.25
CA GLU A 73 15.41 11.47 -9.57
C GLU A 73 16.66 11.76 -8.74
N ARG A 74 17.12 13.02 -8.73
CA ARG A 74 18.35 13.42 -8.05
C ARG A 74 18.29 13.18 -6.54
N ALA A 75 17.16 13.51 -5.91
CA ALA A 75 16.95 13.30 -4.48
C ALA A 75 16.84 11.81 -4.14
N ILE A 76 16.13 11.03 -4.97
CA ILE A 76 16.04 9.56 -4.84
C ILE A 76 17.45 8.94 -4.93
N SER A 77 18.21 9.30 -5.97
CA SER A 77 19.56 8.81 -6.23
C SER A 77 20.49 9.11 -5.05
N GLN A 78 20.44 10.31 -4.48
CA GLN A 78 21.22 10.70 -3.30
C GLN A 78 20.90 9.81 -2.08
N VAL A 79 19.61 9.62 -1.76
CA VAL A 79 19.19 8.81 -0.60
C VAL A 79 19.53 7.33 -0.78
N LEU A 80 19.30 6.78 -1.97
CA LEU A 80 19.60 5.38 -2.26
C LEU A 80 21.10 5.09 -2.31
N ALA A 81 21.90 6.00 -2.86
CA ALA A 81 23.35 5.84 -2.94
C ALA A 81 24.01 5.76 -1.55
N ALA A 82 23.47 6.49 -0.57
CA ALA A 82 23.94 6.50 0.80
C ALA A 82 23.64 5.19 1.57
N ASP A 83 22.60 4.43 1.19
CA ASP A 83 22.20 3.19 1.84
C ASP A 83 22.74 1.96 1.09
N LYS A 84 23.69 1.24 1.71
CA LYS A 84 24.26 -0.01 1.16
C LYS A 84 23.20 -1.03 0.74
N LYS A 85 22.07 -1.11 1.44
CA LYS A 85 21.01 -2.10 1.16
C LYS A 85 20.21 -1.74 -0.07
N THR A 86 20.09 -0.46 -0.42
CA THR A 86 19.21 -0.01 -1.51
C THR A 86 19.91 0.78 -2.61
N ARG A 87 21.23 0.95 -2.51
CA ARG A 87 22.09 1.49 -3.57
C ARG A 87 21.94 0.77 -4.92
N HIS A 88 21.65 -0.52 -4.91
CA HIS A 88 21.43 -1.29 -6.14
C HIS A 88 20.11 -0.93 -6.86
N LEU A 89 19.25 -0.11 -6.24
CA LEU A 89 18.00 0.40 -6.82
C LEU A 89 18.17 1.79 -7.46
N VAL A 90 19.36 2.40 -7.38
CA VAL A 90 19.63 3.65 -8.10
C VAL A 90 19.37 3.41 -9.59
N LEU A 91 18.54 4.27 -10.18
CA LEU A 91 18.17 4.16 -11.59
C LEU A 91 19.42 4.39 -12.44
N THR A 92 19.65 3.50 -13.39
CA THR A 92 20.74 3.68 -14.36
C THR A 92 20.30 4.66 -15.44
N TRP A 93 21.25 5.23 -16.19
CA TRP A 93 20.91 6.09 -17.31
C TRP A 93 20.01 5.40 -18.36
N GLN A 94 20.16 4.08 -18.54
CA GLN A 94 19.26 3.28 -19.39
C GLN A 94 17.84 3.16 -18.82
N ASP A 95 17.70 3.13 -17.49
CA ASP A 95 16.37 3.19 -16.86
C ASP A 95 15.73 4.54 -17.13
N LEU A 96 16.50 5.62 -16.92
CA LEU A 96 16.02 6.99 -17.10
C LEU A 96 15.59 7.25 -18.55
N GLU A 97 16.40 6.87 -19.53
CA GLU A 97 16.07 7.00 -20.96
C GLU A 97 14.73 6.31 -21.31
N VAL A 98 14.52 5.09 -20.80
CA VAL A 98 13.27 4.36 -21.03
C VAL A 98 12.09 5.03 -20.34
N LEU A 99 12.27 5.52 -19.12
CA LEU A 99 11.22 6.20 -18.36
C LEU A 99 10.85 7.55 -18.98
N ASP A 100 11.83 8.30 -19.49
CA ASP A 100 11.62 9.58 -20.17
C ASP A 100 10.76 9.39 -21.42
N ILE A 101 11.02 8.35 -22.20
CA ILE A 101 10.19 8.00 -23.38
C ILE A 101 8.74 7.74 -23.00
N LEU A 102 8.49 7.15 -21.82
CA LEU A 102 7.15 6.79 -21.35
C LEU A 102 6.39 7.96 -20.71
N ALA A 103 7.10 8.93 -20.13
CA ALA A 103 6.51 10.14 -19.59
C ALA A 103 6.25 11.17 -20.70
N ILE A 104 5.32 12.10 -20.49
CA ILE A 104 5.18 13.26 -21.39
C ILE A 104 6.34 14.19 -21.10
N GLN A 105 7.12 14.52 -22.13
CA GLN A 105 8.25 15.44 -22.00
C GLN A 105 8.02 16.69 -22.85
N ASP A 106 8.54 17.82 -22.38
CA ASP A 106 8.39 19.10 -23.07
C ASP A 106 9.19 19.16 -24.39
N ASP A 107 10.23 18.34 -24.52
CA ASP A 107 11.08 18.22 -25.71
C ASP A 107 10.60 17.17 -26.72
N ASP A 108 9.49 16.47 -26.43
CA ASP A 108 8.84 15.55 -27.37
C ASP A 108 8.42 16.28 -28.66
N THR A 109 8.43 15.56 -29.79
CA THR A 109 7.84 16.10 -31.03
C THR A 109 6.34 16.36 -30.86
N ALA A 110 5.79 17.33 -31.60
CA ALA A 110 4.36 17.64 -31.55
C ALA A 110 3.46 16.40 -31.80
N LEU A 111 3.89 15.50 -32.70
CA LEU A 111 3.18 14.24 -32.95
C LEU A 111 3.24 13.32 -31.72
N THR A 112 4.42 13.14 -31.11
CA THR A 112 4.59 12.32 -29.91
C THR A 112 3.75 12.84 -28.75
N GLN A 113 3.80 14.15 -28.50
CA GLN A 113 2.97 14.79 -27.46
C GLN A 113 1.50 14.57 -27.74
N SER A 114 1.04 14.80 -28.98
CA SER A 114 -0.37 14.60 -29.36
C SER A 114 -0.84 13.16 -29.13
N ILE A 115 0.00 12.16 -29.45
CA ILE A 115 -0.32 10.75 -29.21
C ILE A 115 -0.40 10.46 -27.70
N LYS A 116 0.63 10.87 -26.93
CA LYS A 116 0.66 10.63 -25.47
C LYS A 116 -0.53 11.30 -24.78
N VAL A 117 -0.80 12.56 -25.10
CA VAL A 117 -1.92 13.34 -24.56
C VAL A 117 -3.24 12.70 -24.94
N SER A 118 -3.46 12.37 -26.21
CA SER A 118 -4.72 11.75 -26.65
C SER A 118 -5.01 10.43 -25.94
N ILE A 119 -3.99 9.59 -25.72
CA ILE A 119 -4.13 8.34 -24.97
C ILE A 119 -4.48 8.62 -23.50
N LEU A 120 -3.77 9.56 -22.85
CA LEU A 120 -4.04 9.88 -21.45
C LEU A 120 -5.41 10.52 -21.25
N ASP A 121 -5.83 11.40 -22.15
CA ASP A 121 -7.12 12.07 -22.09
C ASP A 121 -8.26 11.06 -22.23
N TYR A 122 -8.17 10.14 -23.20
CA TYR A 122 -9.13 9.04 -23.32
C TYR A 122 -9.23 8.21 -22.03
N LEU A 123 -8.09 7.88 -21.41
CA LEU A 123 -8.07 7.11 -20.17
C LEU A 123 -8.67 7.90 -18.99
N ARG A 124 -8.39 9.20 -18.89
CA ARG A 124 -8.93 10.05 -17.83
C ARG A 124 -10.43 10.24 -17.97
N GLU A 125 -10.91 10.55 -19.18
CA GLU A 125 -12.34 10.73 -19.47
C GLU A 125 -13.14 9.47 -19.11
N LYS A 126 -12.58 8.28 -19.39
CA LYS A 126 -13.29 7.03 -19.20
C LYS A 126 -13.21 6.45 -17.79
N PHE A 127 -12.17 6.77 -17.03
CA PHE A 127 -11.85 6.04 -15.79
C PHE A 127 -11.44 6.90 -14.58
N ASP A 128 -11.36 8.23 -14.72
CA ASP A 128 -10.99 9.13 -13.61
C ASP A 128 -12.22 9.84 -12.99
N ASP A 129 -13.41 9.24 -13.13
CA ASP A 129 -14.62 9.80 -12.54
C ASP A 129 -14.60 9.70 -10.99
N PRO A 130 -15.12 10.71 -10.27
CA PRO A 130 -15.05 10.74 -8.80
C PRO A 130 -15.72 9.54 -8.13
N ALA A 131 -16.86 9.07 -8.67
CA ALA A 131 -17.60 7.96 -8.07
C ALA A 131 -16.83 6.64 -8.13
N THR A 132 -16.21 6.34 -9.28
CA THR A 132 -15.31 5.18 -9.42
C THR A 132 -14.10 5.32 -8.52
N ASN A 133 -13.49 6.51 -8.44
CA ASN A 133 -12.33 6.74 -7.60
C ASN A 133 -12.61 6.52 -6.10
N ASP A 134 -13.74 7.05 -5.60
CA ASP A 134 -14.19 6.88 -4.22
C ASP A 134 -14.53 5.41 -3.92
N LEU A 135 -15.19 4.73 -4.86
CA LEU A 135 -15.48 3.30 -4.76
C LEU A 135 -14.17 2.49 -4.66
N LEU A 136 -13.18 2.80 -5.48
CA LEU A 136 -11.87 2.14 -5.46
C LEU A 136 -11.08 2.45 -4.19
N ASP A 137 -11.20 3.67 -3.63
CA ASP A 137 -10.58 4.05 -2.37
C ASP A 137 -11.17 3.26 -1.19
N MET A 138 -12.50 3.19 -1.11
CA MET A 138 -13.20 2.39 -0.10
C MET A 138 -12.90 0.90 -0.26
N ALA A 139 -12.99 0.35 -1.48
CA ALA A 139 -12.67 -1.06 -1.73
C ALA A 139 -11.22 -1.39 -1.39
N GLY A 140 -10.28 -0.49 -1.73
CA GLY A 140 -8.86 -0.62 -1.40
C GLY A 140 -8.60 -0.60 0.11
N LEU A 141 -9.28 0.29 0.84
CA LEU A 141 -9.13 0.43 2.29
C LEU A 141 -9.51 -0.86 3.03
N VAL A 142 -10.61 -1.50 2.63
CA VAL A 142 -11.15 -2.70 3.28
C VAL A 142 -10.41 -3.98 2.86
N ASP A 143 -9.76 -4.00 1.69
CA ASP A 143 -8.95 -5.15 1.24
C ASP A 143 -7.56 -5.16 1.92
N PRO A 144 -7.22 -6.21 2.72
CA PRO A 144 -5.95 -6.28 3.43
C PRO A 144 -4.70 -6.24 2.55
N ARG A 145 -4.81 -6.55 1.25
CA ARG A 145 -3.70 -6.50 0.28
C ARG A 145 -3.36 -5.07 -0.11
N PHE A 146 -4.37 -4.21 -0.18
CA PHE A 146 -4.27 -2.85 -0.72
C PHE A 146 -4.17 -1.81 0.39
N LYS A 147 -5.05 -1.88 1.41
CA LYS A 147 -5.09 -0.95 2.54
C LYS A 147 -5.10 0.50 2.03
N THR A 148 -4.18 1.32 2.54
CA THR A 148 -4.06 2.74 2.22
C THR A 148 -3.09 3.04 1.08
N ARG A 149 -2.54 2.02 0.40
CA ARG A 149 -1.40 2.18 -0.52
C ARG A 149 -1.72 3.00 -1.78
N TYR A 150 -2.98 2.99 -2.19
CA TYR A 150 -3.45 3.60 -3.45
C TYR A 150 -4.46 4.72 -3.23
N ILE A 151 -4.63 5.13 -1.98
CA ILE A 151 -5.47 6.25 -1.59
C ILE A 151 -4.54 7.45 -1.50
N ALA A 152 -4.92 8.56 -2.13
CA ALA A 152 -4.15 9.80 -2.05
C ALA A 152 -4.10 10.28 -0.58
N GLU A 153 -2.98 10.85 -0.15
CA GLU A 153 -2.76 11.17 1.28
C GLU A 153 -3.75 12.21 1.82
N ASP A 154 -4.14 13.16 0.97
CA ASP A 154 -5.17 14.17 1.23
C ASP A 154 -6.57 13.55 1.38
N LYS A 155 -6.87 12.49 0.63
CA LYS A 155 -8.14 11.74 0.70
C LYS A 155 -8.15 10.61 1.71
N LEU A 156 -6.99 10.25 2.26
CA LEU A 156 -6.85 9.05 3.07
C LEU A 156 -7.69 9.14 4.34
N GLU A 157 -7.63 10.29 5.02
CA GLU A 157 -8.35 10.45 6.27
C GLU A 157 -9.86 10.55 6.05
N GLU A 158 -10.28 11.23 4.99
CA GLU A 158 -11.68 11.27 4.56
C GLU A 158 -12.22 9.85 4.28
N THR A 159 -11.47 9.05 3.53
CA THR A 159 -11.85 7.67 3.20
C THR A 159 -11.96 6.80 4.46
N LYS A 160 -11.05 6.95 5.43
CA LYS A 160 -11.14 6.24 6.71
C LYS A 160 -12.34 6.67 7.52
N CYS A 161 -12.58 7.97 7.64
CA CYS A 161 -13.74 8.51 8.37
C CYS A 161 -15.03 7.98 7.76
N ARG A 162 -15.16 8.01 6.44
CA ARG A 162 -16.31 7.44 5.72
C ARG A 162 -16.51 5.96 6.03
N ALA A 163 -15.45 5.15 5.98
CA ALA A 163 -15.54 3.73 6.30
C ALA A 163 -15.97 3.47 7.75
N ILE A 164 -15.47 4.25 8.71
CA ILE A 164 -15.89 4.15 10.10
C ILE A 164 -17.37 4.50 10.25
N SER A 165 -17.82 5.61 9.66
CA SER A 165 -19.22 6.03 9.72
C SER A 165 -20.17 5.02 9.06
N GLU A 166 -19.79 4.43 7.92
CA GLU A 166 -20.57 3.36 7.28
C GLU A 166 -20.64 2.09 8.16
N MET A 167 -19.53 1.70 8.82
CA MET A 167 -19.52 0.58 9.76
C MET A 167 -20.39 0.83 11.00
N GLU A 168 -20.35 2.05 11.57
CA GLU A 168 -21.18 2.44 12.71
C GLU A 168 -22.67 2.42 12.35
N ALA A 169 -23.03 2.90 11.15
CA ALA A 169 -24.40 2.83 10.64
C ALA A 169 -24.90 1.38 10.54
N MET A 170 -24.11 0.46 9.98
CA MET A 170 -24.47 -0.97 9.87
C MET A 170 -24.70 -1.63 11.24
N LEU A 171 -23.93 -1.24 12.27
CA LEU A 171 -24.12 -1.75 13.63
C LEU A 171 -25.42 -1.20 14.25
N SER A 172 -25.76 0.05 14.00
CA SER A 172 -27.00 0.68 14.52
C SER A 172 -28.28 0.10 13.91
N GLU A 173 -28.24 -0.34 12.65
CA GLU A 173 -29.39 -0.97 11.98
C GLU A 173 -29.63 -2.42 12.47
N SER A 174 -28.57 -3.11 12.92
CA SER A 174 -28.68 -4.48 13.45
C SER A 174 -29.32 -4.59 14.83
N ASP A 175 -29.46 -3.50 15.59
CA ASP A 175 -30.12 -3.46 16.91
C ASP A 175 -31.66 -3.29 16.83
N GLN A 176 -32.22 -3.02 15.64
CA GLN A 176 -33.67 -2.81 15.44
C GLN A 176 -34.42 -4.04 14.88
N GLY A 177 -33.73 -5.16 14.65
CA GLY A 177 -34.27 -6.35 13.99
C GLY A 177 -34.33 -7.61 14.86
N THR A 178 -35.01 -7.59 16.01
CA THR A 178 -35.46 -8.83 16.68
C THR A 178 -36.69 -8.60 17.55
N ALA A 179 -37.83 -8.32 16.94
CA ALA A 179 -39.12 -8.35 17.63
C ALA A 179 -40.24 -8.80 16.69
N GLU A 180 -40.39 -10.13 16.56
CA GLU A 180 -41.61 -10.90 16.23
C GLU A 180 -41.13 -12.37 16.05
N SER A 181 -41.58 -13.40 16.76
CA SER A 181 -42.94 -13.73 17.17
C SER A 181 -42.98 -14.75 18.33
N SER A 182 -44.08 -14.68 19.08
CA SER A 182 -44.74 -15.76 19.85
C SER A 182 -44.26 -16.06 21.28
N ALA A 183 -44.92 -15.37 22.21
CA ALA A 183 -45.01 -15.74 23.62
C ALA A 183 -45.80 -17.07 23.82
N SER A 184 -45.28 -17.95 24.67
CA SER A 184 -46.08 -18.85 25.50
C SER A 184 -45.37 -19.05 26.84
N GLN A 185 -46.17 -18.89 27.90
CA GLN A 185 -45.78 -18.65 29.28
C GLN A 185 -45.33 -19.92 30.02
N HIS A 186 -44.30 -19.85 30.87
CA HIS A 186 -44.40 -19.95 32.35
C HIS A 186 -43.06 -20.25 33.06
N GLN A 187 -42.88 -19.53 34.17
CA GLN A 187 -42.10 -19.81 35.39
C GLN A 187 -40.56 -19.62 35.43
N ALA A 188 -40.17 -18.60 36.20
CA ALA A 188 -38.90 -18.47 36.94
C ALA A 188 -38.88 -19.49 38.11
N PRO A 189 -37.72 -19.86 38.73
CA PRO A 189 -36.68 -18.91 39.18
C PRO A 189 -35.22 -19.39 39.11
N ALA A 190 -34.27 -18.44 39.13
CA ALA A 190 -33.08 -18.41 40.00
C ALA A 190 -31.98 -17.51 39.40
N VAL A 191 -31.43 -16.65 40.26
CA VAL A 191 -30.36 -15.69 40.01
C VAL A 191 -29.07 -16.38 39.56
N SER A 192 -28.43 -15.93 38.47
CA SER A 192 -27.01 -16.20 38.20
C SER A 192 -26.34 -15.05 37.44
N GLU A 193 -25.11 -14.76 37.85
CA GLU A 193 -24.22 -13.63 37.48
C GLU A 193 -23.88 -13.52 35.97
N PRO A 194 -23.45 -12.32 35.47
CA PRO A 194 -23.10 -12.13 34.07
C PRO A 194 -21.85 -12.92 33.65
N PRO A 195 -21.79 -13.45 32.41
CA PRO A 195 -20.69 -14.27 31.95
C PRO A 195 -19.39 -13.44 31.79
N LYS A 196 -18.33 -13.88 32.45
CA LYS A 196 -16.98 -13.27 32.37
C LYS A 196 -16.42 -13.42 30.94
N LYS A 197 -16.09 -12.29 30.30
CA LYS A 197 -15.40 -12.23 29.01
C LYS A 197 -14.03 -12.90 29.13
N LYS A 198 -13.80 -13.99 28.41
CA LYS A 198 -12.51 -14.67 28.33
C LYS A 198 -11.62 -13.92 27.33
N THR A 199 -10.50 -13.39 27.80
CA THR A 199 -9.48 -12.70 26.97
C THR A 199 -8.68 -13.71 26.14
N LEU A 200 -8.37 -13.37 24.89
CA LEU A 200 -7.58 -14.17 23.93
C LEU A 200 -6.29 -14.81 24.51
N GLY A 201 -5.68 -14.20 25.53
CA GLY A 201 -4.51 -14.75 26.21
C GLY A 201 -4.74 -16.12 26.89
N SER A 202 -5.98 -16.53 27.15
CA SER A 202 -6.27 -17.85 27.76
C SER A 202 -6.05 -19.02 26.80
N PHE A 203 -5.99 -18.78 25.49
CA PHE A 203 -5.77 -19.82 24.48
C PHE A 203 -4.29 -20.17 24.29
N PHE A 204 -3.37 -19.32 24.75
CA PHE A 204 -1.93 -19.50 24.53
C PHE A 204 -1.17 -20.12 25.71
N LYS A 205 -1.85 -20.48 26.81
CA LYS A 205 -1.18 -21.05 27.98
C LYS A 205 -1.03 -22.57 27.83
N ARG A 206 0.04 -22.98 27.14
CA ARG A 206 0.50 -24.38 27.08
C ARG A 206 1.05 -24.81 28.44
N ALA A 207 0.61 -25.98 28.90
CA ALA A 207 1.03 -26.60 30.15
C ALA A 207 2.55 -26.87 30.17
N THR A 208 3.24 -26.33 31.17
CA THR A 208 4.55 -26.81 31.61
C THR A 208 4.33 -27.72 32.81
N THR A 209 4.29 -29.02 32.59
CA THR A 209 4.44 -30.03 33.65
C THR A 209 5.86 -29.95 34.20
N SER A 210 6.01 -29.47 35.43
CA SER A 210 7.21 -29.69 36.24
C SER A 210 7.06 -31.02 36.95
N SER A 211 7.99 -31.95 36.72
CA SER A 211 8.34 -32.97 37.70
C SER A 211 9.84 -32.82 37.97
N ALA A 212 10.17 -32.53 39.22
CA ALA A 212 11.52 -32.43 39.72
C ALA A 212 11.89 -33.71 40.48
N THR A 213 13.15 -34.13 40.35
CA THR A 213 14.04 -34.85 41.31
C THR A 213 15.22 -35.41 40.48
N SER A 214 16.46 -35.53 40.90
CA SER A 214 17.27 -35.05 42.03
C SER A 214 18.73 -35.37 41.66
N SER A 215 19.66 -34.48 42.04
CA SER A 215 21.07 -34.75 42.38
C SER A 215 21.97 -35.57 41.42
N HIS A 216 22.98 -34.93 40.83
CA HIS A 216 24.38 -35.19 41.24
C HIS A 216 25.30 -34.02 40.84
N ARG A 217 26.51 -34.05 41.40
CA ARG A 217 27.42 -32.96 41.77
C ARG A 217 28.66 -32.95 40.86
N GLU A 218 29.32 -31.78 40.83
CA GLU A 218 30.70 -31.50 40.37
C GLU A 218 30.99 -31.65 38.87
N ARG A 219 31.99 -31.00 38.24
CA ARG A 219 32.76 -29.75 38.32
C ARG A 219 33.82 -29.93 37.20
N ILE A 220 34.36 -28.82 36.69
CA ILE A 220 35.65 -28.70 35.95
C ILE A 220 35.55 -28.62 34.41
N GLU A 221 36.43 -27.73 33.92
CA GLU A 221 36.61 -27.03 32.66
C GLU A 221 37.33 -27.84 31.56
N THR A 222 37.48 -27.18 30.38
CA THR A 222 38.44 -27.43 29.26
C THR A 222 38.19 -28.68 28.41
N GLU A 223 38.32 -28.69 27.07
CA GLU A 223 39.04 -27.85 26.09
C GLU A 223 38.13 -27.23 25.01
#